data_AF-A0A1Q6M1Z4-F1
#
_entry.id   AF-A0A1Q6M1Z4-F1
#
_cell.length_a   1.000
_cell.length_b   1.000
_cell.length_c   1.000
_cell.angle_alpha   90.00
_cell.angle_beta   90.00
_cell.angle_gamma   90.00
#
_symmetry.space_group_name_H-M   'P 1'
#
loop_
_entity.id
_entity.type
_entity.pdbx_description
1 polymer ?
#
loop_
_entity_poly.entity_id
_entity_poly.type
_entity_poly.pdbx_seq_one_letter_code
_entity_poly.pdbx_strand_id
1 'polypeptide(L)'
;MKIYYGGRGNGKTIKAIKLSIEKQMPIVCWSYGHKKQIEQTAREIDVKRIMPEPIPATEVRKKVIGNRKGLIVDDLDGLLRMILDDNVYYATVEECNIEKLERSDT
;
A
#
# COMPACT_ATOMS: atom_id res chain seq x y z
N MET A 1 11.98 -0.37 8.38
CA MET A 1 10.84 -0.49 7.42
C MET A 1 11.12 -1.62 6.42
N LYS A 2 10.11 -2.31 5.88
CA LYS A 2 10.30 -3.22 4.72
C LYS A 2 9.65 -2.64 3.46
N ILE A 3 10.41 -2.48 2.39
CA ILE A 3 9.96 -1.92 1.11
C ILE A 3 9.96 -3.01 0.05
N TYR A 4 8.82 -3.21 -0.61
CA TYR A 4 8.69 -4.09 -1.76
C TYR A 4 8.64 -3.24 -3.03
N TYR A 5 9.60 -3.38 -3.92
CA TYR A 5 9.67 -2.59 -5.16
C TYR A 5 9.69 -3.47 -6.40
N GLY A 6 9.29 -2.91 -7.53
CA GLY A 6 9.18 -3.63 -8.81
C GLY A 6 8.37 -2.84 -9.83
N GLY A 7 8.42 -3.26 -11.09
CA GLY A 7 7.69 -2.61 -12.18
C GLY A 7 6.16 -2.69 -12.05
N ARG A 8 5.45 -2.08 -12.99
CA ARG A 8 4.00 -2.30 -13.14
C ARG A 8 3.74 -3.77 -13.43
N GLY A 9 2.76 -4.36 -12.74
CA GLY A 9 2.39 -5.78 -12.92
C GLY A 9 3.22 -6.79 -12.12
N ASN A 10 4.23 -6.38 -11.34
CA ASN A 10 5.03 -7.30 -10.51
C ASN A 10 4.33 -7.72 -9.19
N GLY A 11 3.03 -7.50 -9.06
CA GLY A 11 2.26 -7.97 -7.90
C GLY A 11 2.45 -7.19 -6.59
N LYS A 12 2.97 -5.95 -6.62
CA LYS A 12 3.12 -5.10 -5.42
C LYS A 12 1.80 -4.96 -4.64
N THR A 13 0.73 -4.54 -5.32
CA THR A 13 -0.60 -4.39 -4.70
C THR A 13 -1.15 -5.73 -4.19
N ILE A 14 -0.91 -6.84 -4.90
CA ILE A 14 -1.30 -8.19 -4.42
C ILE A 14 -0.54 -8.54 -3.13
N LYS A 15 0.76 -8.24 -3.04
CA LYS A 15 1.57 -8.43 -1.83
C LYS A 15 1.04 -7.57 -0.68
N ALA A 16 0.70 -6.31 -0.94
CA ALA A 16 0.09 -5.41 0.05
C ALA A 16 -1.25 -5.95 0.57
N ILE A 17 -2.11 -6.46 -0.32
CA ILE A 17 -3.40 -7.10 0.06
C ILE A 17 -3.18 -8.33 0.94
N LYS A 18 -2.25 -9.23 0.57
CA LYS A 18 -1.92 -10.41 1.37
C LYS A 18 -1.42 -10.03 2.77
N LEU A 19 -0.53 -9.04 2.87
CA LEU A 19 -0.02 -8.53 4.14
C LEU A 19 -1.11 -7.85 4.97
N SER A 20 -2.02 -7.10 4.32
CA SER A 20 -3.15 -6.43 4.97
C SER A 20 -4.05 -7.43 5.70
N ILE A 21 -4.32 -8.56 5.07
CA ILE A 21 -5.09 -9.67 5.66
C ILE A 21 -4.30 -10.34 6.77
N GLU A 22 -3.05 -10.74 6.51
CA GLU A 22 -2.22 -11.48 7.46
C GLU A 22 -1.98 -10.69 8.75
N LYS A 23 -1.65 -9.40 8.61
CA LYS A 23 -1.29 -8.53 9.73
C LYS A 23 -2.48 -7.75 10.29
N GLN A 24 -3.64 -7.81 9.62
CA GLN A 24 -4.81 -7.00 9.94
C GLN A 24 -4.45 -5.50 9.99
N MET A 25 -3.72 -5.04 8.97
CA MET A 25 -3.27 -3.64 8.82
C MET A 25 -3.94 -3.02 7.59
N PRO A 26 -4.58 -1.84 7.71
CA PRO A 26 -5.16 -1.18 6.54
C PRO A 26 -4.09 -0.69 5.57
N ILE A 27 -4.45 -0.67 4.29
CA ILE A 27 -3.61 -0.12 3.22
C ILE A 27 -3.94 1.36 3.06
N VAL A 28 -2.95 2.22 3.24
CA VAL A 28 -3.00 3.63 2.91
C VAL A 28 -2.71 3.81 1.43
N CYS A 29 -3.59 4.55 0.75
CA CYS A 29 -3.50 4.82 -0.68
C CYS A 29 -3.65 6.31 -0.98
N TRP A 30 -3.04 6.77 -2.08
CA TRP A 30 -2.96 8.21 -2.38
C TRP A 30 -4.29 8.84 -2.86
N SER A 31 -5.29 8.05 -3.26
CA SER A 31 -6.61 8.60 -3.68
C SER A 31 -7.75 7.59 -3.55
N TYR A 32 -8.99 8.09 -3.63
CA TYR A 32 -10.17 7.21 -3.75
C TYR A 32 -10.16 6.37 -5.04
N GLY A 33 -9.59 6.90 -6.13
CA GLY A 33 -9.39 6.13 -7.35
C GLY A 33 -8.48 4.92 -7.08
N HIS A 34 -7.37 5.15 -6.38
CA HIS A 34 -6.47 4.06 -6.01
C HIS A 34 -7.12 3.07 -5.03
N LYS A 35 -7.90 3.56 -4.04
CA LYS A 35 -8.71 2.71 -3.17
C LYS A 35 -9.59 1.75 -3.98
N LYS A 36 -10.32 2.25 -4.97
CA LYS A 36 -11.19 1.41 -5.82
C LYS A 36 -10.41 0.34 -6.57
N GLN A 37 -9.20 0.65 -7.03
CA GLN A 37 -8.32 -0.32 -7.70
C GLN A 37 -7.89 -1.44 -6.73
N ILE A 38 -7.43 -1.08 -5.52
CA ILE A 38 -7.07 -2.06 -4.48
C ILE A 38 -8.27 -2.96 -4.14
N GLU A 39 -9.45 -2.36 -3.95
CA GLU A 39 -10.66 -3.12 -3.64
C GLU A 39 -11.09 -4.04 -4.80
N GLN A 40 -10.91 -3.60 -6.04
CA GLN A 40 -11.19 -4.39 -7.22
C GLN A 40 -10.23 -5.58 -7.33
N THR A 41 -8.92 -5.37 -7.17
CA THR A 41 -7.93 -6.45 -7.13
C THR A 41 -8.21 -7.43 -5.99
N ALA A 42 -8.64 -6.95 -4.83
CA ALA A 42 -9.03 -7.82 -3.72
C ALA A 42 -10.29 -8.65 -4.02
N ARG A 43 -11.22 -8.16 -4.86
CA ARG A 43 -12.37 -8.95 -5.34
C ARG A 43 -11.93 -10.01 -6.34
N GLU A 44 -11.01 -9.66 -7.25
CA GLU A 44 -10.50 -10.57 -8.29
C GLU A 44 -9.80 -11.79 -7.70
N ILE A 45 -9.20 -11.68 -6.50
CA ILE A 45 -8.58 -12.80 -5.79
C ILE A 45 -9.43 -13.36 -4.63
N ASP A 46 -10.72 -13.01 -4.56
CA ASP A 46 -11.70 -13.48 -3.56
C ASP A 46 -11.34 -13.23 -2.08
N VAL A 47 -10.70 -12.09 -1.78
CA VAL A 47 -10.32 -11.72 -0.40
C VAL A 47 -10.92 -10.40 0.10
N LYS A 48 -11.70 -9.70 -0.73
CA LYS A 48 -12.27 -8.38 -0.37
C LYS A 48 -13.05 -8.39 0.95
N ARG A 49 -13.74 -9.49 1.28
CA ARG A 49 -14.55 -9.62 2.50
C ARG A 49 -13.74 -9.70 3.81
N ILE A 50 -12.49 -10.17 3.75
CA ILE A 50 -11.62 -10.34 4.93
C ILE A 50 -10.51 -9.28 5.00
N MET A 51 -10.32 -8.51 3.93
CA MET A 51 -9.33 -7.45 3.87
C MET A 51 -9.81 -6.21 4.65
N PRO A 52 -8.99 -5.65 5.57
CA PRO A 52 -9.23 -4.33 6.14
C PRO A 52 -9.54 -3.27 5.08
N GLU A 53 -10.42 -2.32 5.41
CA GLU A 53 -10.79 -1.24 4.49
C GLU A 53 -9.57 -0.38 4.14
N PRO A 54 -9.24 -0.16 2.85
CA PRO A 54 -8.17 0.76 2.49
C PRO A 54 -8.54 2.20 2.82
N ILE A 55 -7.55 2.97 3.23
CA ILE A 55 -7.69 4.34 3.72
C ILE A 55 -7.04 5.30 2.72
N PRO A 56 -7.81 6.20 2.08
CA PRO A 56 -7.24 7.29 1.30
C PRO A 56 -6.40 8.23 2.18
N ALA A 57 -5.30 8.74 1.65
CA ALA A 57 -4.35 9.58 2.36
C ALA A 57 -4.99 10.84 2.98
N THR A 58 -6.01 11.38 2.33
CA THR A 58 -6.83 12.51 2.82
C THR A 58 -7.63 12.17 4.09
N GLU A 59 -7.84 10.89 4.40
CA GLU A 59 -8.58 10.40 5.57
C GLU A 59 -7.67 9.78 6.64
N VAL A 60 -6.39 9.51 6.33
CA VAL A 60 -5.44 8.79 7.21
C VAL A 60 -5.39 9.40 8.61
N ARG A 61 -5.24 10.72 8.72
CA ARG A 61 -5.16 11.38 10.04
C ARG A 61 -6.38 11.13 10.92
N LYS A 62 -7.57 10.94 10.34
CA LYS A 62 -8.80 10.67 11.08
C LYS A 62 -8.99 9.19 11.39
N LYS A 63 -8.60 8.31 10.47
CA LYS A 63 -8.87 6.86 10.53
C LYS A 63 -7.76 6.02 11.17
N VAL A 64 -6.56 6.58 11.33
CA VAL A 64 -5.41 5.87 11.93
C VAL A 64 -5.32 6.07 13.45
N ILE A 65 -6.00 7.08 14.00
CA ILE A 65 -6.01 7.32 15.45
C ILE A 65 -6.53 6.05 16.16
N GLY A 66 -5.67 5.43 16.97
CA GLY A 66 -5.97 4.20 17.71
C GLY A 66 -5.49 2.90 17.06
N ASN A 67 -5.03 2.90 15.80
CA ASN A 67 -4.46 1.69 15.18
C ASN A 67 -3.00 1.47 15.61
N ARG A 68 -2.81 0.59 16.61
CA ARG A 68 -1.47 0.22 17.12
C ARG A 68 -0.73 -0.82 16.28
N LYS A 69 -1.38 -1.44 15.28
CA LYS A 69 -0.75 -2.50 14.47
C LYS A 69 0.16 -1.94 13.37
N GLY A 70 0.05 -0.65 13.05
CA GLY A 70 0.77 -0.04 11.92
C GLY A 70 -0.05 -0.04 10.64
N LEU A 71 0.58 0.39 9.55
CA LEU A 71 -0.04 0.66 8.25
C LEU A 71 0.80 0.07 7.12
N ILE A 72 0.12 -0.28 6.03
CA ILE A 72 0.75 -0.59 4.75
C ILE A 72 0.55 0.61 3.84
N VAL A 73 1.54 0.98 3.04
CA VAL A 73 1.41 2.04 2.03
C VAL A 73 1.47 1.41 0.64
N ASP A 74 0.48 1.71 -0.20
CA ASP A 74 0.44 1.33 -1.62
C ASP A 74 -0.18 2.52 -2.39
N ASP A 75 0.50 3.17 -3.34
CA ASP A 75 1.91 3.13 -3.71
C ASP A 75 2.71 4.21 -2.94
N LEU A 76 3.97 3.93 -2.59
CA LEU A 76 4.78 4.81 -1.73
C LEU A 76 5.17 6.10 -2.44
N ASP A 77 5.65 6.03 -3.68
CA ASP A 77 6.04 7.20 -4.46
C ASP A 77 4.82 8.08 -4.79
N GLY A 78 3.69 7.46 -5.15
CA GLY A 78 2.42 8.13 -5.36
C GLY A 78 1.92 8.84 -4.10
N LEU A 79 2.06 8.21 -2.92
CA LEU A 79 1.70 8.84 -1.66
C LEU A 79 2.59 10.05 -1.35
N LEU A 80 3.91 9.92 -1.50
CA LEU A 80 4.84 11.00 -1.25
C LEU A 80 4.59 12.20 -2.17
N ARG A 81 4.33 11.96 -3.45
CA ARG A 81 3.96 13.02 -4.40
C ARG A 81 2.68 13.74 -4.01
N MET A 82 1.68 13.00 -3.56
CA MET A 82 0.41 13.58 -3.13
C MET A 82 0.57 14.42 -1.84
N ILE A 83 1.42 14.00 -0.90
CA ILE A 83 1.61 14.73 0.36
C ILE A 83 2.39 16.03 0.15
N LEU A 84 3.41 16.01 -0.71
CA LEU A 84 4.31 17.15 -0.91
C LEU A 84 3.94 18.03 -2.10
N ASP A 85 2.91 17.66 -2.85
CA ASP A 85 2.45 18.34 -4.08
C ASP A 85 3.56 18.50 -5.13
N ASP A 86 4.55 17.61 -5.12
CA ASP A 86 5.71 17.63 -6.02
C ASP A 86 6.39 16.25 -6.10
N ASN A 87 7.31 16.07 -7.05
CA ASN A 87 8.13 14.88 -7.18
C ASN A 87 9.16 14.76 -6.05
N VAL A 88 9.22 13.57 -5.45
CA VAL A 88 10.28 13.19 -4.51
C VAL A 88 11.33 12.38 -5.23
N TYR A 89 12.49 12.99 -5.49
CA TYR A 89 13.60 12.35 -6.18
C TYR A 89 14.53 11.57 -5.25
N TYR A 90 14.69 12.06 -4.02
CA TYR A 90 15.61 11.48 -3.04
C TYR A 90 14.92 11.41 -1.67
N ALA A 91 15.17 10.35 -0.93
CA ALA A 91 14.72 10.17 0.44
C ALA A 91 15.75 9.33 1.21
N THR A 92 15.93 9.64 2.49
CA THR A 92 16.79 8.87 3.39
C THR A 92 15.92 8.15 4.41
N VAL A 93 16.33 6.95 4.81
CA VAL A 93 15.67 6.15 5.86
C VAL A 93 16.73 5.64 6.82
N GLU A 94 16.41 5.58 8.11
CA GLU A 94 17.36 5.14 9.14
C GLU A 94 17.74 3.67 8.95
N GLU A 95 16.76 2.78 8.90
CA GLU A 95 16.97 1.35 8.63
C GLU A 95 15.83 0.78 7.76
N CYS A 96 16.20 0.11 6.66
CA CYS A 96 15.23 -0.54 5.80
C CYS A 96 15.74 -1.87 5.20
N ASN A 97 14.80 -2.79 5.03
CA ASN A 97 14.98 -3.98 4.20
C ASN A 97 14.24 -3.75 2.88
N ILE A 98 14.94 -3.85 1.76
CA ILE A 98 14.39 -3.62 0.43
C ILE A 98 14.37 -4.94 -0.33
N GLU A 99 13.20 -5.34 -0.80
CA GLU A 99 12.98 -6.58 -1.55
C GLU A 99 12.41 -6.25 -2.94
N LYS A 100 13.08 -6.74 -3.99
CA LYS A 100 12.57 -6.66 -5.36
C LYS A 100 11.54 -7.77 -5.57
N LEU A 101 10.33 -7.40 -5.96
CA LEU A 101 9.34 -8.36 -6.44
C LEU A 101 9.56 -8.61 -7.93
N GLU A 102 9.88 -9.85 -8.26
CA GLU A 102 9.95 -10.31 -9.65
C GLU A 102 8.57 -10.73 -10.12
N ARG A 103 8.31 -10.60 -11.42
CA ARG A 103 7.06 -11.07 -12.00
C ARG A 103 7.11 -12.60 -11.98
N SER A 104 6.11 -13.24 -11.39
CA SER A 104 5.97 -14.70 -11.52
C SER A 104 5.48 -14.99 -12.94
N ASP A 105 6.28 -15.71 -13.73
CA ASP A 105 5.93 -16.20 -15.06
C ASP A 105 4.94 -17.38 -15.01
N THR A 106 3.82 -17.18 -14.32
CA THR A 106 2.70 -18.14 -14.23
C THR A 106 1.42 -17.47 -14.65
#